data_AF-A0A7S3GSU8-F1
#
_entry.id   AF-A0A7S3GSU8-F1
#
_cell.length_a   1.000
_cell.length_b   1.000
_cell.length_c   1.000
_cell.angle_alpha   90.00
_cell.angle_beta   90.00
_cell.angle_gamma   90.00
#
_symmetry.space_group_name_H-M   'P 1'
#
loop_
_entity.id
_entity.type
_entity.pdbx_description
1 polymer ?
#
loop_
_entity_poly.entity_id
_entity_poly.type
_entity_poly.pdbx_seq_one_letter_code
_entity_poly.pdbx_strand_id
1 'polypeptide(L)'
;GGDSDDDLDLADSMCGEDELEPEERVVMDAVAVAVAILEGLLKQASAVCMPAQSSGAEPTPLPALEAVAACAGKAQSAVDGLAAHGLGGMDVKAFGVSLGELRAAAAGLEGAPFVRESAEKLKGAVDMVQEALDKVPTD
;
A
#
# COMPACT_ATOMS: atom_id res chain seq x y z
N GLY A 1 15.09 54.87 16.20
CA GLY A 1 15.57 53.54 15.86
C GLY A 1 15.34 52.69 17.07
N GLY A 2 14.39 51.77 16.98
CA GLY A 2 14.19 50.75 18.01
C GLY A 2 14.88 49.49 17.52
N ASP A 3 15.93 49.10 18.24
CA ASP A 3 16.43 47.73 18.27
C ASP A 3 15.35 46.88 18.95
N SER A 4 14.90 45.85 18.27
CA SER A 4 14.07 44.79 18.86
C SER A 4 14.60 43.48 18.31
N ASP A 5 15.80 43.14 18.78
CA ASP A 5 16.37 41.80 18.79
C ASP A 5 15.95 41.17 20.13
N ASP A 6 14.87 40.38 20.13
CA ASP A 6 14.59 39.43 21.21
C ASP A 6 13.74 38.28 20.64
N ASP A 7 14.44 37.23 20.25
CA ASP A 7 14.10 35.82 20.42
C ASP A 7 12.74 35.33 19.90
N LEU A 8 12.70 35.05 18.59
CA LEU A 8 11.76 34.10 17.99
C LEU A 8 12.45 32.79 17.56
N ASP A 9 13.34 32.24 18.41
CA ASP A 9 13.86 30.87 18.28
C ASP A 9 12.90 29.84 18.92
N LEU A 10 11.60 29.97 18.63
CA LEU A 10 10.55 29.06 19.09
C LEU A 10 9.94 28.25 17.94
N ALA A 11 10.68 28.08 16.84
CA ALA A 11 10.23 27.38 15.64
C ALA A 11 10.77 25.96 15.48
N ASP A 12 11.66 25.48 16.36
CA ASP A 12 12.43 24.24 16.09
C ASP A 12 12.23 23.12 17.13
N SER A 13 11.18 23.18 17.97
CA SER A 13 11.03 22.20 19.06
C SER A 13 9.59 21.82 19.39
N MET A 14 8.79 21.46 18.38
CA MET A 14 7.57 20.63 18.57
C MET A 14 7.26 19.70 17.39
N CYS A 15 8.19 19.48 16.47
CA CYS A 15 8.15 18.30 15.60
C CYS A 15 8.97 17.20 16.27
N GLY A 16 8.43 16.64 17.36
CA GLY A 16 8.74 15.25 17.71
C GLY A 16 8.10 14.36 16.63
N GLU A 17 8.59 14.50 15.39
CA GLU A 17 8.39 13.51 14.37
C GLU A 17 9.25 12.35 14.85
N ASP A 18 8.62 11.34 15.46
CA ASP A 18 9.27 10.06 15.70
C ASP A 18 9.74 9.55 14.34
N GLU A 19 10.99 9.89 14.04
CA GLU A 19 11.64 9.61 12.78
C GLU A 19 11.78 8.10 12.68
N LEU A 20 11.22 7.52 11.62
CA LEU A 20 11.24 6.07 11.43
C LEU A 20 12.66 5.52 11.58
N GLU A 21 12.78 4.45 12.34
CA GLU A 21 14.02 3.70 12.47
C GLU A 21 14.44 3.13 11.09
N PRO A 22 15.73 2.84 10.87
CA PRO A 22 16.19 2.31 9.59
C PRO A 22 15.41 1.07 9.13
N GLU A 23 15.07 0.18 10.04
CA GLU A 23 14.30 -1.03 9.80
C GLU A 23 12.85 -0.72 9.39
N GLU A 24 12.20 0.23 10.07
CA GLU A 24 10.86 0.68 9.76
C GLU A 24 10.78 1.38 8.39
N ARG A 25 11.82 2.13 8.00
CA ARG A 25 11.91 2.71 6.65
C ARG A 25 11.94 1.65 5.57
N VAL A 26 12.69 0.57 5.79
CA VAL A 26 12.75 -0.55 4.84
C VAL A 26 11.37 -1.19 4.66
N VAL A 27 10.59 -1.30 5.74
CA VAL A 27 9.20 -1.76 5.66
C VAL A 27 8.35 -0.80 4.83
N MET A 28 8.44 0.50 5.07
CA MET A 28 7.66 1.50 4.33
C MET A 28 8.06 1.61 2.85
N ASP A 29 9.33 1.44 2.52
CA ASP A 29 9.81 1.34 1.14
C ASP A 29 9.22 0.10 0.44
N ALA A 30 9.17 -1.05 1.13
CA ALA A 30 8.53 -2.25 0.61
C ALA A 30 7.02 -2.06 0.41
N VAL A 31 6.34 -1.34 1.32
CA VAL A 31 4.93 -0.97 1.16
C VAL A 31 4.74 -0.10 -0.08
N ALA A 32 5.60 0.89 -0.32
CA ALA A 32 5.53 1.74 -1.50
C ALA A 32 5.64 0.93 -2.80
N VAL A 33 6.49 -0.11 -2.83
CA VAL A 33 6.56 -1.05 -3.96
C VAL A 33 5.24 -1.82 -4.14
N ALA A 34 4.67 -2.35 -3.05
CA ALA A 34 3.38 -3.04 -3.12
C ALA A 34 2.25 -2.13 -3.63
N VAL A 35 2.22 -0.87 -3.18
CA VAL A 35 1.25 0.14 -3.64
C VAL A 35 1.42 0.42 -5.12
N ALA A 36 2.65 0.62 -5.61
CA ALA A 36 2.90 0.87 -7.03
C ALA A 36 2.42 -0.31 -7.93
N ILE A 37 2.59 -1.54 -7.45
CA ILE A 37 2.09 -2.73 -8.16
C ILE A 37 0.55 -2.78 -8.12
N LEU A 38 -0.05 -2.49 -6.97
CA LEU A 38 -1.51 -2.42 -6.83
C LEU A 38 -2.09 -1.37 -7.78
N GLU A 39 -1.51 -0.18 -7.87
CA GLU A 39 -1.93 0.84 -8.84
C GLU A 39 -1.87 0.34 -10.29
N GLY A 40 -0.79 -0.35 -10.65
CA GLY A 40 -0.63 -0.96 -11.97
C GLY A 40 -1.74 -1.98 -12.27
N LEU A 41 -2.07 -2.82 -11.29
CA LEU A 41 -3.16 -3.78 -11.36
C LEU A 41 -4.52 -3.09 -11.55
N LEU A 42 -4.80 -2.03 -10.80
CA LEU A 42 -6.05 -1.28 -10.91
C LEU A 42 -6.19 -0.59 -12.27
N LYS A 43 -5.08 -0.06 -12.81
CA LYS A 43 -5.04 0.49 -14.18
C LYS A 43 -5.35 -0.59 -15.21
N GLN A 44 -4.80 -1.79 -15.06
CA GLN A 44 -5.09 -2.93 -15.93
C GLN A 44 -6.56 -3.36 -15.85
N ALA A 45 -7.11 -3.49 -14.65
CA ALA A 45 -8.52 -3.82 -14.45
C ALA A 45 -9.45 -2.76 -15.06
N SER A 46 -9.13 -1.47 -14.88
CA SER A 46 -9.89 -0.36 -15.46
C SER A 46 -9.88 -0.37 -17.00
N ALA A 47 -8.74 -0.69 -17.62
CA ALA A 47 -8.63 -0.79 -19.08
C ALA A 47 -9.55 -1.89 -19.66
N VAL A 48 -9.77 -2.97 -18.93
CA VAL A 48 -10.67 -4.05 -19.32
C VAL A 48 -12.15 -3.63 -19.26
N CYS A 49 -12.50 -2.66 -18.39
CA CYS A 49 -13.85 -2.09 -18.32
C CYS A 49 -14.18 -1.19 -19.53
N MET A 50 -13.17 -0.74 -20.29
CA MET A 50 -13.34 0.09 -21.48
C MET A 50 -12.71 -0.58 -22.71
N PRO A 51 -13.24 -1.75 -23.16
CA PRO A 51 -12.65 -2.46 -24.28
C PRO A 51 -12.71 -1.61 -25.56
N ALA A 52 -11.57 -1.46 -26.23
CA ALA A 52 -11.51 -0.80 -27.53
C ALA A 52 -12.38 -1.57 -28.53
N GLN A 53 -13.25 -0.86 -29.28
CA GLN A 53 -14.24 -1.44 -30.20
C GLN A 53 -13.65 -2.34 -31.31
N SER A 54 -12.33 -2.36 -31.50
CA SER A 54 -11.64 -3.14 -32.54
C SER A 54 -10.94 -4.42 -32.02
N SER A 55 -10.91 -4.64 -30.70
CA SER A 55 -10.29 -5.82 -30.12
C SER A 55 -11.30 -6.97 -30.18
N GLY A 56 -11.17 -7.88 -31.14
CA GLY A 56 -11.98 -9.10 -31.23
C GLY A 56 -11.80 -10.08 -30.05
N ALA A 57 -11.31 -9.61 -28.89
CA ALA A 57 -11.27 -10.34 -27.65
C ALA A 57 -12.67 -10.44 -27.03
N GLU A 58 -12.97 -11.58 -26.44
CA GLU A 58 -14.23 -11.74 -25.70
C GLU A 58 -14.27 -10.76 -24.51
N PRO A 59 -15.45 -10.16 -24.24
CA PRO A 59 -15.62 -9.26 -23.11
C PRO A 59 -15.38 -10.02 -21.81
N THR A 60 -14.69 -9.37 -20.86
CA THR A 60 -14.48 -9.95 -19.54
C THR A 60 -15.82 -10.08 -18.81
N PRO A 61 -16.14 -11.23 -18.19
CA PRO A 61 -17.39 -11.42 -17.48
C PRO A 61 -17.56 -10.41 -16.34
N LEU A 62 -18.75 -9.82 -16.23
CA LEU A 62 -19.07 -8.87 -15.16
C LEU A 62 -18.77 -9.41 -13.75
N PRO A 63 -19.10 -10.66 -13.38
CA PRO A 63 -18.78 -11.19 -12.06
C PRO A 63 -17.27 -11.20 -11.74
N ALA A 64 -16.42 -11.33 -12.76
CA ALA A 64 -14.97 -11.27 -12.58
C ALA A 64 -14.51 -9.83 -12.31
N LEU A 65 -15.12 -8.84 -12.97
CA LEU A 65 -14.85 -7.42 -12.71
C LEU A 65 -15.32 -7.01 -11.31
N GLU A 66 -16.50 -7.46 -10.88
CA GLU A 66 -17.03 -7.20 -9.54
C GLU A 66 -16.15 -7.81 -8.45
N ALA A 67 -15.66 -9.03 -8.65
CA ALA A 67 -14.73 -9.68 -7.72
C ALA A 67 -13.41 -8.90 -7.58
N VAL A 68 -12.86 -8.43 -8.71
CA VAL A 68 -11.65 -7.58 -8.70
C VAL A 68 -11.92 -6.25 -8.00
N ALA A 69 -13.04 -5.59 -8.28
CA ALA A 69 -13.40 -4.33 -7.62
C ALA A 69 -13.56 -4.49 -6.10
N ALA A 70 -14.17 -5.59 -5.65
CA ALA A 70 -14.31 -5.88 -4.22
C ALA A 70 -12.95 -6.14 -3.54
N CYS A 71 -12.04 -6.88 -4.18
CA CYS A 71 -10.71 -7.12 -3.63
C CYS A 71 -9.84 -5.86 -3.68
N ALA A 72 -9.95 -5.05 -4.73
CA ALA A 72 -9.30 -3.76 -4.86
C ALA A 72 -9.67 -2.80 -3.72
N GLY A 73 -10.97 -2.70 -3.39
CA GLY A 73 -11.42 -1.88 -2.27
C GLY A 73 -10.83 -2.31 -0.93
N LYS A 74 -10.75 -3.63 -0.69
CA LYS A 74 -10.10 -4.18 0.51
C LYS A 74 -8.59 -3.89 0.53
N ALA A 75 -7.91 -4.05 -0.61
CA ALA A 75 -6.49 -3.75 -0.73
C ALA A 75 -6.20 -2.28 -0.44
N GLN A 76 -7.04 -1.36 -0.92
CA GLN A 76 -6.93 0.06 -0.62
C GLN A 76 -7.08 0.33 0.88
N SER A 77 -8.14 -0.19 1.52
CA SER A 77 -8.34 -0.01 2.97
C SER A 77 -7.17 -0.58 3.80
N ALA A 78 -6.60 -1.70 3.37
CA ALA A 78 -5.43 -2.28 4.00
C ALA A 78 -4.20 -1.38 3.86
N VAL A 79 -3.97 -0.78 2.68
CA VAL A 79 -2.90 0.22 2.45
C VAL A 79 -3.09 1.45 3.33
N ASP A 80 -4.32 1.97 3.44
CA ASP A 80 -4.62 3.09 4.33
C ASP A 80 -4.28 2.74 5.80
N GLY A 81 -4.57 1.51 6.23
CA GLY A 81 -4.18 1.00 7.54
C GLY A 81 -2.65 0.89 7.72
N LEU A 82 -1.93 0.35 6.73
CA LEU A 82 -0.46 0.28 6.76
C LEU A 82 0.16 1.68 6.90
N ALA A 83 -0.34 2.66 6.16
CA ALA A 83 0.12 4.04 6.27
C ALA A 83 -0.22 4.63 7.64
N ALA A 84 -1.44 4.45 8.14
CA ALA A 84 -1.86 4.96 9.44
C ALA A 84 -1.05 4.38 10.61
N HIS A 85 -0.61 3.12 10.50
CA HIS A 85 0.16 2.43 11.54
C HIS A 85 1.68 2.51 11.36
N GLY A 86 2.16 3.15 10.29
CA GLY A 86 3.58 3.37 10.00
C GLY A 86 4.00 4.85 10.06
N LEU A 87 3.11 5.77 10.46
CA LEU A 87 3.41 7.19 10.62
C LEU A 87 3.61 7.54 12.09
N GLY A 88 4.77 8.08 12.45
CA GLY A 88 5.10 8.49 13.82
C GLY A 88 5.46 7.32 14.74
N GLY A 89 6.25 6.37 14.23
CA GLY A 89 6.58 5.09 14.88
C GLY A 89 5.65 3.95 14.45
N MET A 90 6.22 2.76 14.23
CA MET A 90 5.47 1.61 13.72
C MET A 90 4.77 0.83 14.84
N ASP A 91 3.44 0.81 14.83
CA ASP A 91 2.68 -0.18 15.61
C ASP A 91 2.75 -1.53 14.88
N VAL A 92 3.80 -2.32 15.13
CA VAL A 92 4.07 -3.61 14.46
C VAL A 92 2.85 -4.53 14.50
N LYS A 93 2.08 -4.51 15.59
CA LYS A 93 0.91 -5.37 15.74
C LYS A 93 -0.24 -4.90 14.85
N ALA A 94 -0.59 -3.61 14.89
CA ALA A 94 -1.65 -3.06 14.04
C ALA A 94 -1.27 -3.09 12.55
N PHE A 95 -0.01 -2.77 12.25
CA PHE A 95 0.57 -2.88 10.92
C PHE A 95 0.49 -4.31 10.37
N GLY A 96 0.83 -5.31 11.19
CA GLY A 96 0.73 -6.73 10.83
C GLY A 96 -0.71 -7.18 10.51
N VAL A 97 -1.72 -6.60 11.18
CA VAL A 97 -3.13 -6.86 10.84
C VAL A 97 -3.46 -6.32 9.46
N SER A 98 -3.14 -5.05 9.18
CA SER A 98 -3.35 -4.45 7.86
C SER A 98 -2.57 -5.18 6.75
N LEU A 99 -1.36 -5.67 7.05
CA LEU A 99 -0.58 -6.47 6.11
C LEU A 99 -1.27 -7.80 5.79
N GLY A 100 -1.83 -8.45 6.80
CA GLY A 100 -2.64 -9.67 6.63
C GLY A 100 -3.87 -9.44 5.76
N GLU A 101 -4.55 -8.31 5.93
CA GLU A 101 -5.69 -7.91 5.11
C GLU A 101 -5.28 -7.65 3.65
N LEU A 102 -4.15 -6.96 3.42
CA LEU A 102 -3.59 -6.74 2.09
C LEU A 102 -3.23 -8.07 1.41
N ARG A 103 -2.63 -9.02 2.15
CA ARG A 103 -2.32 -10.36 1.65
C ARG A 103 -3.58 -11.12 1.24
N ALA A 104 -4.64 -11.08 2.06
CA ALA A 104 -5.92 -11.71 1.75
C ALA A 104 -6.59 -11.09 0.51
N ALA A 105 -6.53 -9.76 0.38
CA ALA A 105 -7.04 -9.06 -0.80
C ALA A 105 -6.26 -9.43 -2.07
N ALA A 106 -4.92 -9.50 -1.99
CA ALA A 106 -4.06 -9.91 -3.09
C ALA A 106 -4.38 -11.34 -3.57
N ALA A 107 -4.59 -12.28 -2.64
CA ALA A 107 -4.98 -13.65 -2.98
C ALA A 107 -6.35 -13.70 -3.70
N GLY A 108 -7.28 -12.82 -3.35
CA GLY A 108 -8.57 -12.70 -4.06
C GLY A 108 -8.44 -12.22 -5.51
N LEU A 109 -7.40 -11.46 -5.83
CA LEU A 109 -7.12 -10.96 -7.19
C LEU A 109 -6.54 -12.02 -8.11
N GLU A 110 -5.92 -13.09 -7.58
CA GLU A 110 -5.38 -14.21 -8.39
C GLU A 110 -6.47 -14.95 -9.19
N GLY A 111 -7.74 -14.86 -8.75
CA GLY A 111 -8.88 -15.50 -9.41
C GLY A 111 -9.28 -14.87 -10.75
N ALA A 112 -8.76 -13.68 -11.08
CA ALA A 112 -9.09 -12.96 -12.30
C ALA A 112 -7.95 -13.08 -13.35
N PRO A 113 -8.16 -13.80 -14.48
CA PRO A 113 -7.10 -14.11 -15.44
C PRO A 113 -6.40 -12.88 -16.02
N PHE A 114 -7.14 -11.78 -16.19
CA PHE A 114 -6.66 -10.54 -16.81
C PHE A 114 -5.78 -9.68 -15.88
N VAL A 115 -5.73 -9.98 -14.58
CA VAL A 115 -4.84 -9.31 -13.60
C VAL A 115 -3.90 -10.29 -12.89
N ARG A 116 -3.94 -11.58 -13.23
CA ARG A 116 -3.23 -12.64 -12.51
C ARG A 116 -1.74 -12.36 -12.35
N GLU A 117 -1.04 -11.97 -13.42
CA GLU A 117 0.39 -11.68 -13.36
C GLU A 117 0.68 -10.53 -12.38
N SER A 118 -0.14 -9.48 -12.41
CA SER A 118 -0.03 -8.34 -11.49
C SER A 118 -0.35 -8.75 -10.05
N ALA A 119 -1.30 -9.66 -9.84
CA ALA A 119 -1.65 -10.19 -8.53
C ALA A 119 -0.52 -11.05 -7.93
N GLU A 120 0.15 -11.87 -8.75
CA GLU A 120 1.32 -12.66 -8.35
C GLU A 120 2.50 -11.73 -7.94
N LYS A 121 2.72 -10.64 -8.69
CA LYS A 121 3.70 -9.60 -8.31
C LYS A 121 3.35 -8.91 -7.00
N LEU A 122 2.08 -8.57 -6.81
CA LEU A 122 1.60 -7.93 -5.58
C LEU A 122 1.84 -8.82 -4.37
N LYS A 123 1.53 -10.12 -4.49
CA LYS A 123 1.80 -11.10 -3.44
C LYS A 123 3.28 -11.18 -3.09
N GLY A 124 4.16 -11.24 -4.09
CA GLY A 124 5.61 -11.20 -3.85
C GLY A 124 6.04 -9.93 -3.11
N ALA A 125 5.45 -8.77 -3.44
CA ALA A 125 5.73 -7.53 -2.73
C ALA A 125 5.20 -7.54 -1.28
N VAL A 126 4.02 -8.09 -1.04
CA VAL A 126 3.47 -8.28 0.31
C VAL A 126 4.35 -9.22 1.14
N ASP A 127 4.92 -10.26 0.54
CA ASP A 127 5.86 -11.14 1.21
C ASP A 127 7.17 -10.41 1.57
N MET A 128 7.67 -9.54 0.71
CA MET A 128 8.83 -8.67 1.04
C MET A 128 8.53 -7.72 2.21
N VAL A 129 7.30 -7.16 2.28
CA VAL A 129 6.89 -6.32 3.43
C VAL A 129 6.90 -7.15 4.71
N GLN A 130 6.40 -8.38 4.68
CA GLN A 130 6.43 -9.28 5.84
C GLN A 130 7.87 -9.59 6.27
N GLU A 131 8.75 -9.93 5.34
CA GLU A 131 10.16 -10.21 5.63
C GLU A 131 10.90 -8.99 6.21
N ALA A 132 10.51 -7.78 5.81
CA ALA A 132 11.03 -6.55 6.40
C ALA A 132 10.46 -6.34 7.81
N LEU A 133 9.15 -6.54 7.99
CA LEU A 133 8.46 -6.39 9.28
C LEU A 133 9.00 -7.35 10.34
N ASP A 134 9.33 -8.58 9.96
CA ASP A 134 9.90 -9.60 10.87
C ASP A 134 11.29 -9.21 11.43
N LYS A 135 11.94 -8.19 10.86
CA LYS A 135 13.22 -7.65 11.33
C LYS A 135 13.06 -6.45 12.27
N VAL A 136 11.87 -5.87 12.35
CA VAL A 136 11.59 -4.74 13.24
C VAL A 136 11.56 -5.26 14.68
N PRO A 137 12.32 -4.67 15.62
CA PRO A 137 12.27 -5.03 17.03
C PRO A 137 10.85 -4.89 17.58
N THR A 138 10.42 -5.85 18.38
CA THR A 138 9.16 -5.76 19.14
C THR A 138 9.52 -5.69 20.60
N ASP A 139 9.59 -4.48 21.16
CA ASP A 139 9.81 -4.24 22.59
C ASP A 139 8.62 -4.71 23.46
#